data_AF-A0A959QCD2-F1
#
_entry.id   AF-A0A959QCD2-F1
#
_cell.length_a   1.000
_cell.length_b   1.000
_cell.length_c   1.000
_cell.angle_alpha   90.00
_cell.angle_beta   90.00
_cell.angle_gamma   90.00
#
_symmetry.space_group_name_H-M   'P 1'
#
loop_
_entity.id
_entity.type
_entity.pdbx_description
1 polymer ?
#
loop_
_entity_poly.entity_id
_entity_poly.type
_entity_poly.pdbx_seq_one_letter_code
_entity_poly.pdbx_strand_id
1 'polypeptide(L)'
;MTNLLARWAQLRAFARFYRQAQTIYQVHSPMAYGLAEKLLRGYEPAVDGIEALRRQLLQDDRLLTVTDHGAGSQSIPGDRRTVAQICRMHAGGRRQGRRLYKIAELYRPQTVLELGTSLGLSAAYLA
;
A
#
# COMPACT_ATOMS: atom_id res chain seq x y z
N MET A 1 23.37 6.14 -19.71
CA MET A 1 23.36 7.58 -19.35
C MET A 1 22.04 8.10 -18.77
N THR A 2 20.93 7.35 -18.82
CA THR A 2 19.60 7.76 -18.30
C THR A 2 19.49 7.77 -16.76
N ASN A 3 20.24 6.93 -16.04
CA ASN A 3 20.13 6.82 -14.58
C ASN A 3 20.69 8.01 -13.79
N LEU A 4 21.68 8.75 -14.31
CA LEU A 4 22.29 9.85 -13.55
C LEU A 4 21.37 11.07 -13.49
N LEU A 5 20.78 11.47 -14.62
CA LEU A 5 19.82 12.59 -14.68
C LEU A 5 18.57 12.30 -13.84
N ALA A 6 18.08 11.06 -13.87
CA ALA A 6 16.96 10.63 -13.03
C ALA A 6 17.28 10.75 -11.53
N ARG A 7 18.48 10.31 -11.10
CA ARG A 7 18.94 10.44 -9.71
C ARG A 7 19.08 11.91 -9.29
N TRP A 8 19.60 12.77 -10.16
CA TRP A 8 19.67 14.21 -9.90
C TRP A 8 18.28 14.85 -9.76
N ALA A 9 17.34 14.50 -10.62
CA ALA A 9 15.96 14.97 -10.52
C ALA A 9 15.31 14.51 -9.19
N GLN A 10 15.51 13.25 -8.80
CA GLN A 10 15.05 12.70 -7.52
C GLN A 10 15.68 13.42 -6.32
N LEU A 11 16.99 13.66 -6.33
CA LEU A 11 17.69 14.40 -5.26
C LEU A 11 17.16 15.83 -5.14
N ARG A 12 16.98 16.54 -6.26
CA ARG A 12 16.42 17.90 -6.28
C ARG A 12 14.97 17.92 -5.78
N ALA A 13 14.16 16.93 -6.18
CA ALA A 13 12.79 16.77 -5.68
C ALA A 13 12.77 16.49 -4.18
N PHE A 14 13.65 15.62 -3.69
CA PHE A 14 13.80 15.30 -2.28
C PHE A 14 14.25 16.51 -1.46
N ALA A 15 15.24 17.27 -1.93
CA ALA A 15 15.69 18.49 -1.27
C ALA A 15 14.59 19.57 -1.23
N ARG A 16 13.80 19.70 -2.31
CA ARG A 16 12.64 20.59 -2.33
C ARG A 16 11.58 20.14 -1.33
N PHE A 17 11.25 18.85 -1.32
CA PHE A 17 10.31 18.26 -0.36
C PHE A 17 10.79 18.54 1.07
N TYR A 18 12.05 18.25 1.40
CA TYR A 18 12.57 18.46 2.75
C TYR A 18 12.50 19.92 3.20
N ARG A 19 12.69 20.87 2.27
CA ARG A 19 12.53 22.31 2.56
C ARG A 19 11.07 22.75 2.75
N GLN A 20 10.11 22.05 2.14
CA GLN A 20 8.69 22.43 2.15
C GLN A 20 7.83 21.59 3.09
N ALA A 21 8.32 20.41 3.49
CA ALA A 21 7.57 19.46 4.30
C ALA A 21 7.26 20.07 5.66
N GLN A 22 5.99 19.96 6.05
CA GLN A 22 5.54 20.33 7.39
C GLN A 22 5.58 19.12 8.30
N THR A 23 5.93 19.35 9.56
CA THR A 23 5.88 18.30 10.58
C THR A 23 4.47 18.17 11.13
N ILE A 24 4.20 17.07 11.85
CA ILE A 24 2.88 16.88 12.46
C ILE A 24 2.49 18.04 13.39
N TYR A 25 3.47 18.70 14.01
CA TYR A 25 3.24 19.79 14.96
C TYR A 25 2.78 21.10 14.30
N GLN A 26 2.88 21.19 12.98
CA GLN A 26 2.45 22.35 12.18
C GLN A 26 1.08 22.10 11.52
N VAL A 27 0.46 20.94 11.76
CA VAL A 27 -0.87 20.61 11.23
C VAL A 27 -1.93 21.27 12.12
N HIS A 28 -2.58 22.31 11.61
CA HIS A 28 -3.59 23.07 12.35
C HIS A 28 -4.97 22.42 12.40
N SER A 29 -5.28 21.51 11.47
CA SER A 29 -6.55 20.77 11.49
C SER A 29 -6.51 19.70 12.59
N PRO A 30 -7.35 19.79 13.64
CA PRO A 30 -7.36 18.80 14.71
C PRO A 30 -7.67 17.39 14.20
N MET A 31 -8.53 17.28 13.18
CA MET A 31 -8.86 16.03 12.52
C MET A 31 -7.64 15.41 11.83
N ALA A 32 -6.93 16.20 11.00
CA ALA A 32 -5.76 15.70 10.28
C ALA A 32 -4.61 15.35 11.24
N TYR A 33 -4.40 16.15 12.28
CA TYR A 33 -3.44 15.86 13.33
C TYR A 33 -3.76 14.54 14.04
N GLY A 34 -5.00 14.37 14.52
CA GLY A 34 -5.42 13.16 15.23
C GLY A 34 -5.34 11.90 14.36
N LEU A 35 -5.65 12.02 13.07
CA LEU A 35 -5.45 10.93 12.11
C LEU A 35 -3.97 10.59 11.95
N ALA A 36 -3.13 11.59 11.68
CA ALA A 36 -1.69 11.39 11.49
C ALA A 36 -1.04 10.80 12.75
N GLU A 37 -1.43 11.26 13.94
CA GLU A 37 -0.95 10.74 15.21
C GLU A 37 -1.30 9.26 15.37
N LYS A 38 -2.57 8.88 15.20
CA LYS A 38 -3.01 7.47 15.35
C LYS A 38 -2.39 6.53 14.33
N LEU A 39 -2.18 6.99 13.08
CA LEU A 39 -1.63 6.16 12.02
C LEU A 39 -0.11 6.04 12.06
N LEU A 40 0.60 7.13 12.38
CA LEU A 40 2.06 7.20 12.33
C LEU A 40 2.71 6.86 13.67
N ARG A 41 1.99 7.01 14.77
CA ARG A 41 2.46 6.74 16.14
C ARG A 41 1.59 5.65 16.79
N GLY A 42 2.00 5.21 17.97
CA GLY A 42 1.24 4.26 18.78
C GLY A 42 1.52 2.79 18.44
N TYR A 43 0.58 1.94 18.86
CA TYR A 43 0.72 0.49 18.84
C TYR A 43 0.63 -0.10 17.42
N GLU A 44 1.18 -1.30 17.24
CA GLU A 44 1.07 -2.06 16.00
C GLU A 44 -0.08 -3.07 16.15
N PRO A 45 -1.09 -3.05 15.27
CA PRO A 45 -2.24 -3.94 15.39
C PRO A 45 -1.84 -5.40 15.17
N ALA A 46 -2.49 -6.29 15.92
CA ALA A 46 -2.36 -7.74 15.74
C ALA A 46 -3.11 -8.17 14.48
N VAL A 47 -2.38 -8.30 13.38
CA VAL A 47 -2.90 -8.65 12.05
C VAL A 47 -2.40 -10.03 11.59
N ASP A 48 -2.15 -10.93 12.55
CA ASP A 48 -1.46 -12.20 12.28
C ASP A 48 -2.19 -13.10 11.28
N GLY A 49 -3.53 -13.12 11.31
CA GLY A 49 -4.33 -13.84 10.32
C GLY A 49 -4.13 -13.32 8.90
N ILE A 50 -4.12 -12.00 8.72
CA ILE A 50 -3.91 -11.35 7.41
C ILE A 50 -2.46 -11.54 6.95
N GLU A 51 -1.48 -11.51 7.87
CA GLU A 51 -0.07 -11.78 7.56
C GLU A 51 0.20 -13.26 7.28
N ALA A 52 -0.58 -14.18 7.85
CA ALA A 52 -0.57 -15.58 7.47
C ALA A 52 -1.12 -15.77 6.05
N LEU A 53 -2.25 -15.14 5.72
CA LEU A 53 -2.79 -15.13 4.35
C LEU A 53 -1.78 -14.54 3.35
N ARG A 54 -1.14 -13.40 3.68
CA ARG A 54 -0.07 -12.81 2.86
C ARG A 54 1.05 -13.82 2.58
N ARG A 55 1.50 -14.55 3.61
CA ARG A 55 2.57 -15.56 3.44
C ARG A 55 2.13 -16.70 2.54
N GLN A 56 0.90 -17.19 2.70
CA GLN A 56 0.32 -18.22 1.83
C GLN A 56 0.28 -17.75 0.37
N LEU A 57 -0.26 -16.54 0.11
CA LEU A 57 -0.33 -15.98 -1.24
C LEU A 57 1.06 -15.78 -1.87
N LEU A 58 2.07 -15.40 -1.08
CA LEU A 58 3.45 -15.22 -1.57
C LEU A 58 4.18 -16.53 -1.92
N GLN A 59 3.67 -17.67 -1.45
CA GLN A 59 4.18 -19.02 -1.72
C GLN A 59 3.32 -19.79 -2.73
N ASP A 60 2.26 -19.17 -3.22
CA ASP A 60 1.30 -19.80 -4.11
C ASP A 60 1.71 -19.68 -5.58
N ASP A 61 2.19 -20.80 -6.14
CA ASP A 61 2.65 -20.90 -7.52
C ASP A 61 1.54 -21.26 -8.52
N ARG A 62 0.27 -21.27 -8.09
CA ARG A 62 -0.85 -21.47 -9.02
C ARG A 62 -0.81 -20.40 -10.10
N LEU A 63 -0.83 -20.85 -11.34
CA LEU A 63 -0.74 -19.99 -12.52
C LEU A 63 -2.15 -19.56 -12.95
N LEU A 64 -2.37 -18.26 -13.01
CA LEU A 64 -3.64 -17.66 -13.41
C LEU A 64 -3.48 -16.94 -14.75
N THR A 65 -4.49 -17.04 -15.60
CA THR A 65 -4.63 -16.17 -16.77
C THR A 65 -5.29 -14.88 -16.32
N VAL A 66 -4.56 -13.77 -16.37
CA VAL A 66 -4.94 -12.44 -15.94
C VAL A 66 -5.22 -11.58 -17.18
N THR A 67 -6.48 -11.18 -17.33
CA THR A 67 -6.89 -10.17 -18.31
C THR A 67 -6.70 -8.78 -17.70
N ASP A 68 -5.78 -8.00 -18.25
CA ASP A 68 -5.57 -6.61 -17.83
C ASP A 68 -6.56 -5.70 -18.57
N HIS A 69 -7.54 -5.16 -17.84
CA HIS A 69 -8.52 -4.21 -18.37
C HIS A 69 -8.08 -2.74 -18.25
N GLY A 70 -6.84 -2.48 -17.81
CA GLY A 70 -6.26 -1.15 -17.66
C GLY A 70 -5.43 -0.69 -18.87
N ALA A 71 -4.57 0.31 -18.65
CA ALA A 71 -3.69 0.89 -19.68
C ALA A 71 -2.55 -0.05 -20.16
N GLY A 72 -2.59 -1.33 -19.78
CA GLY A 72 -1.55 -2.33 -20.00
C GLY A 72 -0.42 -2.26 -18.99
N SER A 73 -0.22 -3.35 -18.25
CA SER A 73 0.94 -3.55 -17.39
C SER A 73 2.23 -3.66 -18.21
N GLN A 74 3.15 -2.69 -18.06
CA GLN A 74 4.47 -2.75 -18.68
C GLN A 74 5.49 -3.62 -17.92
N SER A 75 5.13 -4.09 -16.72
CA SER A 75 6.09 -4.72 -15.80
C SER A 75 6.24 -6.24 -15.98
N ILE A 76 5.24 -6.93 -16.55
CA ILE A 76 5.33 -8.37 -16.84
C ILE A 76 4.64 -8.65 -18.19
N PRO A 77 5.41 -8.99 -19.24
CA PRO A 77 4.85 -9.42 -20.52
C PRO A 77 4.01 -10.70 -20.36
N GLY A 78 2.85 -10.73 -21.00
CA GLY A 78 1.99 -11.92 -21.04
C GLY A 78 0.78 -11.86 -20.10
N ASP A 79 -0.18 -12.72 -20.39
CA ASP A 79 -1.46 -12.89 -19.71
C ASP A 79 -1.39 -13.92 -18.58
N ARG A 80 -0.25 -14.57 -18.34
CA ARG A 80 -0.12 -15.62 -17.31
C ARG A 80 0.79 -15.18 -16.17
N ARG A 81 0.28 -15.25 -14.94
CA ARG A 81 1.01 -14.86 -13.71
C ARG A 81 0.68 -15.81 -12.57
N THR A 82 1.63 -16.12 -11.71
CA THR A 82 1.33 -16.88 -10.49
C THR A 82 0.65 -16.00 -9.45
N VAL A 83 -0.12 -16.62 -8.53
CA VAL A 83 -0.70 -15.90 -7.37
C VAL A 83 0.39 -15.16 -6.59
N ALA A 84 1.55 -15.77 -6.38
CA ALA A 84 2.69 -15.13 -5.73
C ALA A 84 3.21 -13.90 -6.47
N GLN A 85 3.28 -13.94 -7.81
CA GLN A 85 3.67 -12.78 -8.61
C GLN A 85 2.66 -11.63 -8.47
N ILE A 86 1.36 -11.94 -8.55
CA ILE A 86 0.28 -10.96 -8.37
C ILE A 86 0.35 -10.36 -6.96
N CYS A 87 0.54 -11.19 -5.93
CA CYS A 87 0.68 -10.74 -4.56
C CYS A 87 1.86 -9.78 -4.39
N ARG A 88 3.05 -10.09 -4.94
CA ARG A 88 4.23 -9.21 -4.83
C ARG A 88 3.98 -7.83 -5.46
N MET A 89 3.20 -7.77 -6.54
CA MET A 89 2.91 -6.52 -7.24
C MET A 89 1.83 -5.68 -6.57
N HIS A 90 0.80 -6.30 -5.99
CA HIS A 90 -0.42 -5.60 -5.56
C HIS A 90 -0.63 -5.55 -4.03
N ALA A 91 0.02 -6.40 -3.23
CA ALA A 91 -0.27 -6.56 -1.79
C ALA A 91 0.10 -5.37 -0.89
N GLY A 92 0.72 -4.31 -1.42
CA GLY A 92 1.29 -3.22 -0.64
C GLY A 92 2.31 -3.69 0.41
N GLY A 93 2.94 -2.75 1.12
CA GLY A 93 3.82 -3.10 2.24
C GLY A 93 3.03 -3.49 3.51
N ARG A 94 3.59 -4.34 4.37
CA ARG A 94 2.99 -4.66 5.69
C ARG A 94 2.63 -3.42 6.50
N ARG A 95 3.53 -2.43 6.51
CA ARG A 95 3.31 -1.13 7.18
C ARG A 95 2.11 -0.36 6.63
N GLN A 96 1.84 -0.45 5.33
CA GLN A 96 0.69 0.21 4.72
C GLN A 96 -0.60 -0.53 5.08
N GLY A 97 -0.59 -1.87 5.02
CA GLY A 97 -1.73 -2.69 5.45
C GLY A 97 -2.13 -2.41 6.91
N ARG A 98 -1.17 -2.34 7.83
CA ARG A 98 -1.45 -1.98 9.23
C ARG A 98 -2.03 -0.58 9.40
N ARG A 99 -1.67 0.38 8.54
CA ARG A 99 -2.32 1.71 8.55
C ARG A 99 -3.75 1.63 8.05
N LEU A 100 -4.04 0.84 7.02
CA LEU A 100 -5.42 0.59 6.57
C LEU A 100 -6.26 0.00 7.71
N TYR A 101 -5.71 -0.98 8.42
CA TYR A 101 -6.35 -1.55 9.61
C TYR A 101 -6.65 -0.50 10.68
N LYS A 102 -5.66 0.34 11.02
CA LYS A 102 -5.88 1.44 11.98
C LYS A 102 -6.96 2.43 11.50
N ILE A 103 -7.07 2.69 10.20
CA ILE A 103 -8.13 3.53 9.63
C ILE A 103 -9.49 2.85 9.83
N ALA A 104 -9.60 1.57 9.48
CA ALA A 104 -10.84 0.81 9.63
C ALA A 104 -11.27 0.71 11.10
N GLU A 105 -10.33 0.44 12.01
CA GLU A 105 -10.59 0.41 13.46
C GLU A 105 -11.04 1.78 14.00
N LEU A 106 -10.40 2.86 13.52
CA LEU A 106 -10.68 4.22 13.97
C LEU A 106 -12.09 4.69 13.57
N TYR A 107 -12.49 4.42 12.32
CA TYR A 107 -13.75 4.95 11.78
C TYR A 107 -14.90 3.95 11.82
N ARG A 108 -14.60 2.65 12.00
CA ARG A 108 -15.58 1.54 12.00
C ARG A 108 -16.62 1.68 10.89
N PRO A 109 -16.18 1.81 9.63
CA PRO A 109 -17.11 2.01 8.53
C PRO A 109 -18.02 0.79 8.38
N GLN A 110 -19.31 1.02 8.15
CA GLN A 110 -20.26 -0.06 7.84
C GLN A 110 -20.04 -0.63 6.44
N THR A 111 -19.53 0.20 5.53
CA THR A 111 -19.29 -0.16 4.12
C THR A 111 -17.96 0.41 3.67
N VAL A 112 -17.15 -0.42 3.02
CA VAL A 112 -15.86 -0.03 2.43
C VAL A 112 -15.89 -0.34 0.94
N LEU A 113 -15.55 0.65 0.12
CA LEU A 113 -15.36 0.49 -1.32
C LEU A 113 -13.87 0.48 -1.62
N GLU A 114 -13.38 -0.61 -2.20
CA GLU A 114 -12.02 -0.73 -2.70
C GLU A 114 -12.02 -0.79 -4.23
N LEU A 115 -11.23 0.08 -4.85
CA LEU A 115 -11.07 0.13 -6.30
C LEU A 115 -9.80 -0.62 -6.68
N GLY A 116 -9.95 -1.77 -7.35
CA GLY A 116 -8.81 -2.57 -7.80
C GLY A 116 -8.24 -3.52 -6.74
N THR A 117 -9.10 -4.34 -6.14
CA THR A 117 -8.80 -5.23 -5.00
C THR A 117 -7.81 -6.37 -5.26
N SER A 118 -7.55 -6.74 -6.52
CA SER A 118 -6.63 -7.84 -6.89
C SER A 118 -6.92 -9.12 -6.07
N LEU A 119 -6.00 -9.57 -5.21
CA LEU A 119 -6.15 -10.76 -4.36
C LEU A 119 -6.92 -10.53 -3.05
N GLY A 120 -7.46 -9.33 -2.78
CA GLY A 120 -8.25 -9.07 -1.58
C GLY A 120 -7.46 -8.78 -0.31
N LEU A 121 -6.13 -8.68 -0.39
CA LEU A 121 -5.30 -8.55 0.82
C LEU A 121 -5.48 -7.20 1.52
N SER A 122 -5.58 -6.10 0.78
CA SER A 122 -5.84 -4.76 1.32
C SER A 122 -7.26 -4.65 1.89
N ALA A 123 -8.26 -5.18 1.20
CA ALA A 123 -9.61 -5.39 1.74
C ALA A 123 -9.59 -6.17 3.06
N ALA A 124 -8.78 -7.22 3.19
CA ALA A 124 -8.66 -7.99 4.43
C ALA A 124 -8.10 -7.17 5.60
N TYR A 125 -7.30 -6.13 5.36
CA TYR A 125 -6.92 -5.18 6.43
C TYR A 125 -8.03 -4.19 6.79
N LEU A 126 -9.01 -3.97 5.92
CA LEU A 126 -10.10 -3.03 6.13
C LEU A 126 -11.35 -3.67 6.77
N ALA A 127 -11.39 -5.01 6.83
CA ALA A 127 -12.43 -5.82 7.46
C ALA A 127 -12.13 -6.07 8.94
#